data_AF-A0A9P7CYT4-F1
#
_entry.id   AF-A0A9P7CYT4-F1
#
_cell.length_a   1.000
_cell.length_b   1.000
_cell.length_c   1.000
_cell.angle_alpha   90.00
_cell.angle_beta   90.00
_cell.angle_gamma   90.00
#
_symmetry.space_group_name_H-M   'P 1'
#
loop_
_entity.id
_entity.type
_entity.pdbx_description
1 polymer ?
#
loop_
_entity_poly.entity_id
_entity_poly.type
_entity_poly.pdbx_seq_one_letter_code
_entity_poly.pdbx_strand_id
1 'polypeptide(L)'
;MNLGDNEGGYAVHHRGEESNRINPLAATYLKLFPYGVGGIEAMQTKSVGFDEHIRWALQYHDHRCHTYHSFPFVAFGIIQKCKALQSARIQMRQKDFERDAFIINSLTVADLRQAEKEEAENKFISNPRVRLLRKHVFATSGRVIGSDNAQAQYHGQMWGTCLCLRGPSLWMTINPSDTHDPIAQTFTGETLNLDDFDPHAGPDSNQRAQNIARDPFAAAKYFFFIIKAILSHLFQINATSHRVHSEMGVLGQISGYFGVIKAQG
;
A
#
# COMPACT_ATOMS: atom_id res chain seq x y z
N MET A 1 10.15 34.96 2.92
CA MET A 1 10.84 33.86 3.66
C MET A 1 9.83 33.28 4.64
N ASN A 2 9.86 31.97 4.87
CA ASN A 2 8.85 31.10 5.51
C ASN A 2 7.65 30.67 4.64
N LEU A 3 7.95 29.72 3.76
CA LEU A 3 7.02 28.67 3.29
C LEU A 3 6.99 27.59 4.38
N GLY A 4 5.89 27.49 5.11
CA GLY A 4 5.62 26.36 6.01
C GLY A 4 4.76 25.33 5.28
N ASP A 5 5.36 24.21 4.91
CA ASP A 5 4.67 23.00 4.46
C ASP A 5 3.84 22.46 5.61
N ASN A 6 2.51 22.62 5.54
CA ASN A 6 1.57 22.08 6.51
C ASN A 6 0.89 20.85 5.88
N GLU A 7 1.46 19.69 6.18
CA GLU A 7 0.97 18.37 5.78
C GLU A 7 -0.46 18.14 6.29
N GLY A 8 -1.31 17.61 5.42
CA GLY A 8 -2.72 17.40 5.70
C GLY A 8 -2.94 16.18 6.60
N GLY A 9 -3.09 16.42 7.89
CA GLY A 9 -3.85 15.55 8.78
C GLY A 9 -5.35 15.87 8.69
N TYR A 10 -6.21 14.92 9.01
CA TYR A 10 -7.63 15.16 9.24
C TYR A 10 -7.84 15.95 10.54
N ALA A 11 -7.32 17.16 10.61
CA ALA A 11 -7.75 18.15 11.57
C ALA A 11 -8.63 19.13 10.82
N VAL A 12 -9.95 19.02 11.00
CA VAL A 12 -10.79 20.21 10.90
C VAL A 12 -10.28 21.14 12.00
N HIS A 13 -9.32 22.00 11.66
CA HIS A 13 -8.83 23.06 12.53
C HIS A 13 -9.94 24.11 12.66
N HIS A 14 -10.91 23.80 13.52
CA HIS A 14 -11.67 24.85 14.16
C HIS A 14 -10.71 25.53 15.14
N ARG A 15 -10.48 26.81 14.88
CA ARG A 15 -9.77 27.73 15.77
C ARG A 15 -10.57 27.84 17.08
N GLY A 16 -10.38 26.90 18.00
CA GLY A 16 -11.11 26.81 19.27
C GLY A 16 -10.62 25.62 20.10
N GLU A 17 -9.95 25.94 21.23
CA GLU A 17 -9.57 25.10 22.38
C GLU A 17 -9.69 23.56 22.22
N GLU A 18 -8.62 22.92 21.73
CA GLU A 18 -8.49 21.46 21.47
C GLU A 18 -7.99 20.66 22.70
N SER A 19 -8.39 21.00 23.92
CA SER A 19 -7.88 20.29 25.12
C SER A 19 -8.61 18.98 25.45
N ASN A 20 -9.75 18.66 24.82
CA ASN A 20 -10.62 17.57 25.30
C ASN A 20 -11.23 16.67 24.21
N ARG A 21 -10.66 16.63 23.01
CA ARG A 21 -11.13 15.70 21.97
C ARG A 21 -10.54 14.31 22.22
N ILE A 22 -11.42 13.37 22.56
CA ILE A 22 -11.08 11.95 22.68
C ILE A 22 -10.52 11.46 21.34
N ASN A 23 -9.33 10.85 21.37
CA ASN A 23 -8.73 10.26 20.18
C ASN A 23 -9.59 9.07 19.72
N PRO A 24 -10.14 9.08 18.49
CA PRO A 24 -11.09 8.06 18.06
C PRO A 24 -10.46 6.67 17.96
N LEU A 25 -9.19 6.56 17.53
CA LEU A 25 -8.49 5.28 17.47
C LEU A 25 -8.19 4.74 18.87
N ALA A 26 -7.76 5.61 19.78
CA ALA A 26 -7.53 5.22 21.17
C ALA A 26 -8.82 4.75 21.86
N ALA A 27 -9.92 5.46 21.62
CA ALA A 27 -11.24 5.11 22.16
C ALA A 27 -11.84 3.84 21.55
N THR A 28 -11.58 3.59 20.27
CA THR A 28 -12.08 2.38 19.59
C THR A 28 -11.31 1.13 20.04
N TYR A 29 -10.00 1.25 20.24
CA TYR A 29 -9.12 0.13 20.55
C TYR A 29 -8.60 0.16 21.99
N LEU A 30 -9.51 0.13 22.97
CA LEU A 30 -9.15 0.18 24.40
C LEU A 30 -8.17 -0.92 24.85
N LYS A 31 -8.19 -2.09 24.20
CA LYS A 31 -7.24 -3.19 24.46
C LYS A 31 -5.82 -2.86 23.98
N LEU A 32 -5.68 -2.06 22.93
CA LEU A 32 -4.40 -1.61 22.39
C LEU A 32 -3.92 -0.34 23.09
N PHE A 33 -4.84 0.57 23.41
CA PHE A 33 -4.61 1.85 24.06
C PHE A 33 -5.41 1.95 25.36
N PRO A 34 -4.91 1.38 26.46
CA PRO A 34 -5.59 1.45 27.76
C PRO A 34 -5.90 2.89 28.13
N TYR A 35 -7.07 3.11 28.73
CA TYR A 35 -7.58 4.43 29.13
C TYR A 35 -7.78 5.43 27.98
N GLY A 36 -7.67 5.00 26.71
CA GLY A 36 -7.81 5.88 25.55
C GLY A 36 -6.66 6.88 25.39
N VAL A 37 -5.51 6.61 26.01
CA VAL A 37 -4.32 7.47 25.97
C VAL A 37 -3.24 6.83 25.11
N GLY A 38 -2.39 7.65 24.47
CA GLY A 38 -1.27 7.16 23.66
C GLY A 38 -1.67 6.54 22.31
N GLY A 39 -2.90 6.81 21.86
CA GLY A 39 -3.35 6.38 20.54
C GLY A 39 -2.60 7.05 19.38
N ILE A 40 -2.78 6.47 18.18
CA ILE A 40 -2.26 7.05 16.93
C ILE A 40 -2.82 8.46 16.75
N GLU A 41 -1.97 9.44 16.39
CA GLU A 41 -2.30 10.89 16.33
C GLU A 41 -2.58 11.58 17.67
N ALA A 42 -2.33 10.94 18.82
CA ALA A 42 -2.36 11.65 20.10
C ALA A 42 -1.25 12.74 20.14
N MET A 43 -1.49 13.81 20.92
CA MET A 43 -0.46 14.81 21.17
C MET A 43 0.75 14.17 21.84
N GLN A 44 1.93 14.37 21.25
CA GLN A 44 3.20 13.85 21.71
C GLN A 44 4.26 14.95 21.68
N THR A 45 5.30 14.82 22.50
CA THR A 45 6.44 15.77 22.53
C THR A 45 7.13 15.89 21.17
N LYS A 46 7.13 14.81 20.39
CA LYS A 46 7.61 14.78 19.01
C LYS A 46 6.44 14.44 18.10
N SER A 47 6.23 15.26 17.07
CA SER A 47 5.25 14.95 16.03
C SER A 47 5.70 13.71 15.26
N VAL A 48 4.83 12.70 15.17
CA VAL A 48 5.05 11.48 14.39
C VAL A 48 3.93 11.41 13.37
N GLY A 49 4.28 11.27 12.09
CA GLY A 49 3.30 11.12 11.02
C GLY A 49 2.45 9.85 11.20
N PHE A 50 1.22 9.88 10.70
CA PHE A 50 0.26 8.78 10.82
C PHE A 50 0.83 7.44 10.34
N ASP A 51 1.41 7.42 9.13
CA ASP A 51 2.00 6.23 8.53
C ASP A 51 3.16 5.68 9.36
N GLU A 52 4.00 6.55 9.92
CA GLU A 52 5.16 6.18 10.73
C GLU A 52 4.72 5.60 12.07
N HIS A 53 3.72 6.21 12.71
CA HIS A 53 3.19 5.73 13.97
C HIS A 53 2.50 4.36 13.82
N ILE A 54 1.78 4.12 12.71
CA ILE A 54 1.23 2.79 12.40
C ILE A 54 2.35 1.78 12.17
N ARG A 55 3.39 2.14 11.39
CA ARG A 55 4.54 1.26 11.15
C ARG A 55 5.19 0.85 12.48
N TRP A 56 5.42 1.82 13.36
CA TRP A 56 5.93 1.57 14.70
C TRP A 56 5.01 0.64 15.50
N ALA A 57 3.69 0.92 15.52
CA ALA A 57 2.73 0.12 16.28
C ALA A 57 2.67 -1.34 15.80
N LEU A 58 2.70 -1.55 14.49
CA LEU A 58 2.76 -2.90 13.90
C LEU A 58 4.10 -3.60 14.15
N GLN A 59 5.19 -2.87 14.36
CA GLN A 59 6.51 -3.45 14.66
C GLN A 59 6.80 -3.55 16.17
N TYR A 60 5.84 -3.16 17.01
CA TYR A 60 6.02 -3.16 18.45
C TYR A 60 6.19 -4.58 18.99
N HIS A 61 7.06 -4.72 20.00
CA HIS A 61 7.60 -6.00 20.47
C HIS A 61 6.56 -7.03 20.96
N ASP A 62 5.39 -6.58 21.40
CA ASP A 62 4.36 -7.44 22.01
C ASP A 62 3.32 -7.94 21.01
N HIS A 63 3.48 -7.60 19.72
CA HIS A 63 2.64 -8.07 18.62
C HIS A 63 1.15 -7.69 18.71
N ARG A 64 0.72 -6.94 19.73
CA ARG A 64 -0.71 -6.70 20.02
C ARG A 64 -1.43 -5.98 18.89
N CYS A 65 -0.77 -4.99 18.28
CA CYS A 65 -1.40 -4.16 17.26
C CYS A 65 -1.61 -4.91 15.95
N HIS A 66 -0.65 -5.76 15.53
CA HIS A 66 -0.78 -6.47 14.25
C HIS A 66 -1.56 -7.80 14.35
N THR A 67 -1.63 -8.40 15.54
CA THR A 67 -2.50 -9.57 15.80
C THR A 67 -3.96 -9.17 16.08
N TYR A 68 -4.25 -7.88 16.28
CA TYR A 68 -5.62 -7.42 16.49
C TYR A 68 -6.42 -7.47 15.19
N HIS A 69 -7.47 -8.30 15.17
CA HIS A 69 -8.25 -8.67 13.97
C HIS A 69 -8.66 -7.51 13.03
N SER A 70 -8.96 -6.31 13.54
CA SER A 70 -9.43 -5.18 12.72
C SER A 70 -8.48 -3.99 12.65
N PHE A 71 -7.47 -3.90 13.51
CA PHE A 71 -6.62 -2.71 13.60
C PHE A 71 -5.81 -2.48 12.32
N PRO A 72 -5.09 -3.48 11.77
CA PRO A 72 -4.34 -3.31 10.53
C PRO A 72 -5.24 -2.89 9.36
N PHE A 73 -6.45 -3.45 9.26
CA PHE A 73 -7.40 -3.15 8.19
C PHE A 73 -7.96 -1.73 8.29
N VAL A 74 -8.34 -1.28 9.50
CA VAL A 74 -8.82 0.09 9.73
C VAL A 74 -7.69 1.09 9.48
N ALA A 75 -6.50 0.83 10.00
CA ALA A 75 -5.31 1.66 9.77
C ALA A 75 -5.01 1.79 8.27
N PHE A 76 -4.96 0.67 7.54
CA PHE A 76 -4.77 0.65 6.09
C PHE A 76 -5.87 1.41 5.34
N GLY A 77 -7.14 1.20 5.69
CA GLY A 77 -8.26 1.89 5.08
C GLY A 77 -8.23 3.41 5.30
N ILE A 78 -7.79 3.87 6.49
CA ILE A 78 -7.57 5.29 6.75
C ILE A 78 -6.45 5.82 5.84
N ILE A 79 -5.30 5.13 5.75
CA ILE A 79 -4.19 5.51 4.85
C ILE A 79 -4.68 5.63 3.41
N GLN A 80 -5.44 4.65 2.90
CA GLN A 80 -5.98 4.69 1.54
C GLN A 80 -6.91 5.89 1.33
N LYS A 81 -7.78 6.19 2.30
CA LYS A 81 -8.65 7.38 2.26
C LYS A 81 -7.85 8.67 2.29
N CYS A 82 -6.81 8.79 3.13
CA CYS A 82 -5.89 9.94 3.15
C CYS A 82 -5.34 10.20 1.75
N LYS A 83 -4.78 9.16 1.11
CA LYS A 83 -4.17 9.26 -0.22
C LYS A 83 -5.19 9.65 -1.28
N ALA A 84 -6.39 9.06 -1.26
CA ALA A 84 -7.47 9.39 -2.17
C ALA A 84 -7.91 10.85 -2.03
N LEU A 85 -8.13 11.33 -0.80
CA LEU A 85 -8.51 12.72 -0.55
C LEU A 85 -7.41 13.72 -0.88
N GLN A 86 -6.15 13.39 -0.60
CA GLN A 86 -5.02 14.23 -0.98
C GLN A 86 -4.93 14.35 -2.50
N SER A 87 -5.15 13.25 -3.23
CA SER A 87 -5.24 13.23 -4.69
C SER A 87 -6.39 14.11 -5.18
N ALA A 88 -7.60 13.92 -4.63
CA ALA A 88 -8.78 14.71 -4.97
C ALA A 88 -8.57 16.21 -4.71
N ARG A 89 -8.00 16.57 -3.56
CA ARG A 89 -7.67 17.96 -3.20
C ARG A 89 -6.74 18.61 -4.24
N ILE A 90 -5.77 17.86 -4.74
CA ILE A 90 -4.85 18.36 -5.77
C ILE A 90 -5.57 18.53 -7.12
N GLN A 91 -6.49 17.63 -7.48
CA GLN A 91 -7.32 17.79 -8.69
C GLN A 91 -8.26 19.00 -8.58
N MET A 92 -8.90 19.20 -7.42
CA MET A 92 -9.80 20.33 -7.16
C MET A 92 -9.11 21.69 -7.23
N ARG A 93 -7.78 21.74 -7.04
CA ARG A 93 -6.99 22.98 -7.16
C ARG A 93 -6.64 23.35 -8.61
N GLN A 94 -6.94 22.50 -9.58
CA GLN A 94 -6.69 22.80 -10.98
C GLN A 94 -7.66 23.86 -11.49
N LYS A 95 -7.18 24.74 -12.38
CA LYS A 95 -7.96 25.86 -12.93
C LYS A 95 -9.23 25.40 -13.66
N ASP A 96 -9.17 24.23 -14.28
CA ASP A 96 -10.27 23.69 -15.09
C ASP A 96 -11.33 22.95 -14.25
N PHE A 97 -11.11 22.76 -12.94
CA PHE A 97 -11.98 21.94 -12.10
C PHE A 97 -13.42 22.43 -12.06
N GLU A 98 -13.66 23.73 -11.87
CA GLU A 98 -15.01 24.30 -11.80
C GLU A 98 -15.80 24.10 -13.11
N ARG A 99 -15.11 24.27 -14.25
CA ARG A 99 -15.69 24.05 -15.57
C ARG A 99 -16.05 22.59 -15.76
N ASP A 100 -15.13 21.69 -15.42
CA ASP A 100 -15.32 20.25 -15.56
C ASP A 100 -16.39 19.74 -14.60
N ALA A 101 -16.47 20.27 -13.39
CA ALA A 101 -17.48 19.95 -12.39
C ALA A 101 -18.89 20.28 -12.89
N PHE A 102 -19.08 21.43 -13.54
CA PHE A 102 -20.36 21.77 -14.16
C PHE A 102 -20.74 20.79 -15.28
N ILE A 103 -19.78 20.42 -16.13
CA ILE A 103 -20.01 19.45 -17.23
C ILE A 103 -20.37 18.08 -16.66
N ILE A 104 -19.66 17.64 -15.61
CA ILE A 104 -19.92 16.38 -14.92
C ILE A 104 -21.30 16.39 -14.25
N ASN A 105 -21.68 17.50 -13.62
CA ASN A 105 -23.00 17.64 -12.98
C ASN A 105 -24.16 17.58 -13.97
N SER A 106 -23.91 17.87 -15.25
CA SER A 106 -24.92 17.75 -16.33
C SER A 106 -25.14 16.30 -16.82
N LEU A 107 -24.38 15.33 -16.31
CA LEU A 107 -24.51 13.92 -16.71
C LEU A 107 -25.78 13.29 -16.15
N THR A 108 -26.45 12.51 -16.99
CA THR A 108 -27.62 11.73 -16.58
C THR A 108 -27.27 10.28 -16.32
N VAL A 109 -28.13 9.57 -15.58
CA VAL A 109 -27.99 8.12 -15.37
C VAL A 109 -28.05 7.35 -16.70
N ALA A 110 -28.80 7.86 -17.69
CA ALA A 110 -28.87 7.25 -19.02
C ALA A 110 -27.53 7.31 -19.76
N ASP A 111 -26.80 8.43 -19.65
CA ASP A 111 -25.46 8.57 -20.22
C ASP A 111 -24.49 7.55 -19.63
N LEU A 112 -24.57 7.31 -18.32
CA LEU A 112 -23.71 6.34 -17.63
C LEU A 112 -24.06 4.89 -18.02
N ARG A 113 -25.34 4.54 -18.09
CA ARG A 113 -25.77 3.20 -18.55
C ARG A 113 -25.39 2.92 -19.99
N GLN A 114 -25.39 3.94 -20.85
CA GLN A 114 -24.95 3.78 -22.22
C GLN A 114 -23.44 3.54 -22.29
N ALA A 115 -22.64 4.29 -21.51
CA ALA A 115 -21.21 4.08 -21.42
C ALA A 115 -20.83 2.70 -20.83
N GLU A 116 -21.60 2.21 -19.85
CA GLU A 116 -21.44 0.86 -19.29
C GLU A 116 -21.60 -0.23 -20.37
N LYS A 117 -22.64 -0.12 -21.22
CA LYS A 117 -22.84 -1.04 -22.34
C LYS A 117 -21.70 -0.97 -23.36
N GLU A 118 -21.27 0.25 -23.70
CA GLU A 118 -20.14 0.45 -24.62
C GLU A 118 -18.86 -0.19 -24.08
N GLU A 119 -18.58 -0.04 -22.78
CA GLU A 119 -17.43 -0.65 -22.12
C GLU A 119 -17.53 -2.18 -22.06
N ALA A 120 -18.70 -2.74 -21.75
CA ALA A 120 -18.93 -4.19 -21.76
C ALA A 120 -18.71 -4.81 -23.16
N GLU A 121 -18.97 -4.05 -24.22
CA GLU A 121 -18.72 -4.45 -25.60
C GLU A 121 -17.29 -4.14 -26.09
N ASN A 122 -16.39 -3.68 -25.20
CA ASN A 122 -15.04 -3.22 -25.52
C ASN A 122 -14.99 -2.09 -26.58
N LYS A 123 -16.03 -1.24 -26.62
CA LYS A 123 -16.10 -0.08 -27.52
C LYS A 123 -15.59 1.18 -26.83
N PHE A 124 -15.19 2.14 -27.66
CA PHE A 124 -14.82 3.46 -27.18
C PHE A 124 -16.04 4.22 -26.67
N ILE A 125 -15.94 4.82 -25.47
CA ILE A 125 -17.03 5.60 -24.87
C ILE A 125 -17.35 6.81 -25.76
N SER A 126 -18.55 6.83 -26.32
CA SER A 126 -18.99 7.84 -27.29
C SER A 126 -19.13 9.22 -26.62
N ASN A 127 -19.76 9.25 -25.45
CA ASN A 127 -20.08 10.49 -24.74
C ASN A 127 -18.82 11.20 -24.20
N PRO A 128 -18.49 12.41 -24.69
CA PRO A 128 -17.31 13.16 -24.24
C PRO A 128 -17.37 13.58 -22.76
N ARG A 129 -18.57 13.79 -22.21
CA ARG A 129 -18.76 14.17 -20.80
C ARG A 129 -18.46 12.99 -19.88
N VAL A 130 -18.88 11.79 -20.28
CA VAL A 130 -18.54 10.56 -19.54
C VAL A 130 -17.05 10.26 -19.62
N ARG A 131 -16.41 10.50 -20.78
CA ARG A 131 -14.94 10.43 -20.90
C ARG A 131 -14.23 11.42 -19.98
N LEU A 132 -14.75 12.64 -19.85
CA LEU A 132 -14.22 13.65 -18.93
C LEU A 132 -14.34 13.20 -17.47
N LEU A 133 -15.51 12.68 -17.07
CA LEU A 133 -15.71 12.07 -15.75
C LEU A 133 -14.71 10.95 -15.50
N ARG A 134 -14.58 10.00 -16.44
CA ARG A 134 -13.63 8.88 -16.36
C ARG A 134 -12.20 9.37 -16.16
N LYS A 135 -11.77 10.42 -16.88
CA LYS A 135 -10.46 11.04 -16.71
C LYS A 135 -10.25 11.56 -15.28
N HIS A 136 -11.23 12.24 -14.69
CA HIS A 136 -11.14 12.76 -13.32
C HIS A 136 -11.13 11.65 -12.26
N VAL A 137 -11.96 10.61 -12.44
CA VAL A 137 -11.97 9.42 -11.59
C VAL A 137 -10.60 8.75 -11.62
N PHE A 138 -10.05 8.56 -12.82
CA PHE A 138 -8.75 7.93 -13.01
C PHE A 138 -7.59 8.76 -12.45
N ALA A 139 -7.62 10.07 -12.63
CA ALA A 139 -6.61 10.98 -12.09
C ALA A 139 -6.65 10.99 -10.54
N THR A 140 -7.81 10.77 -9.94
CA THR A 140 -7.97 10.66 -8.49
C THR A 140 -7.48 9.31 -7.97
N SER A 141 -7.87 8.20 -8.61
CA SER A 141 -7.57 6.84 -8.16
C SER A 141 -6.16 6.35 -8.51
N GLY A 142 -5.46 6.97 -9.48
CA GLY A 142 -4.10 6.59 -9.86
C GLY A 142 -3.05 6.73 -8.75
N ARG A 143 -3.34 7.47 -7.68
CA ARG A 143 -2.45 7.58 -6.50
C ARG A 143 -2.81 6.61 -5.36
N VAL A 144 -3.90 5.87 -5.50
CA VAL A 144 -4.30 4.83 -4.54
C VAL A 144 -3.58 3.54 -4.94
N ILE A 145 -2.77 3.01 -4.02
CA ILE A 145 -2.04 1.75 -4.21
C ILE A 145 -3.04 0.63 -4.48
N GLY A 146 -2.77 -0.17 -5.51
CA GLY A 146 -3.59 -1.33 -5.89
C GLY A 146 -4.78 -1.00 -6.80
N SER A 147 -4.94 0.24 -7.26
CA SER A 147 -5.97 0.55 -8.26
C SER A 147 -5.57 0.04 -9.66
N ASP A 148 -6.57 -0.24 -10.50
CA ASP A 148 -6.35 -0.63 -11.91
C ASP A 148 -5.47 0.39 -12.67
N ASN A 149 -5.59 1.67 -12.31
CA ASN A 149 -4.78 2.72 -12.89
C ASN A 149 -3.32 2.66 -12.47
N ALA A 150 -3.04 2.32 -11.20
CA ALA A 150 -1.67 2.07 -10.77
C ALA A 150 -1.08 0.88 -11.54
N GLN A 151 -1.88 -0.18 -11.77
CA GLN A 151 -1.45 -1.31 -12.57
C GLN A 151 -1.17 -0.93 -14.04
N ALA A 152 -2.04 -0.15 -14.68
CA ALA A 152 -1.81 0.34 -16.03
C ALA A 152 -0.55 1.21 -16.13
N GLN A 153 -0.27 2.04 -15.11
CA GLN A 153 0.96 2.83 -15.03
C GLN A 153 2.20 1.93 -14.91
N TYR A 154 2.17 0.89 -14.09
CA TYR A 154 3.27 -0.08 -13.99
C TYR A 154 3.56 -0.76 -15.34
N HIS A 155 2.51 -1.13 -16.08
CA HIS A 155 2.67 -1.70 -17.41
C HIS A 155 3.34 -0.71 -18.36
N GLY A 156 2.94 0.56 -18.35
CA GLY A 156 3.58 1.61 -19.16
C GLY A 156 5.07 1.79 -18.82
N GLN A 157 5.43 1.80 -17.53
CA GLN A 157 6.82 1.91 -17.07
C GLN A 157 7.67 0.73 -17.51
N MET A 158 7.12 -0.47 -17.41
CA MET A 158 7.76 -1.72 -17.81
C MET A 158 8.02 -1.76 -19.32
N TRP A 159 7.01 -1.45 -20.14
CA TRP A 159 7.18 -1.34 -21.60
C TRP A 159 8.19 -0.27 -22.00
N GLY A 160 8.15 0.90 -21.36
CA GLY A 160 9.11 1.97 -21.59
C GLY A 160 10.54 1.53 -21.25
N THR A 161 10.72 0.81 -20.16
CA THR A 161 12.03 0.28 -19.73
C THR A 161 12.58 -0.72 -20.75
N CYS A 162 11.75 -1.66 -21.22
CA CYS A 162 12.14 -2.60 -22.27
C CYS A 162 12.57 -1.89 -23.56
N LEU A 163 11.83 -0.86 -23.98
CA LEU A 163 12.13 -0.08 -25.18
C LEU A 163 13.44 0.71 -25.05
N CYS A 164 13.71 1.28 -23.88
CA CYS A 164 14.90 2.09 -23.61
C CYS A 164 16.18 1.24 -23.49
N LEU A 165 16.12 0.09 -22.80
CA LEU A 165 17.32 -0.70 -22.49
C LEU A 165 17.71 -1.70 -23.58
N ARG A 166 16.82 -2.01 -24.53
CA ARG A 166 17.11 -2.77 -25.77
C ARG A 166 17.91 -4.07 -25.57
N GLY A 167 17.50 -4.90 -24.61
CA GLY A 167 18.13 -6.19 -24.31
C GLY A 167 17.11 -7.31 -24.09
N PRO A 168 17.57 -8.57 -23.98
CA PRO A 168 16.70 -9.69 -23.61
C PRO A 168 16.03 -9.39 -22.26
N SER A 169 14.71 -9.55 -22.22
CA SER A 169 13.91 -9.24 -21.02
C SER A 169 13.44 -10.55 -20.37
N LEU A 170 13.72 -10.71 -19.07
CA LEU A 170 13.19 -11.81 -18.28
C LEU A 170 11.98 -11.35 -17.49
N TRP A 171 10.91 -12.15 -17.54
CA TRP A 171 9.67 -11.92 -16.81
C TRP A 171 9.46 -13.08 -15.85
N MET A 172 9.35 -12.78 -14.56
CA MET A 172 9.15 -13.82 -13.55
C MET A 172 8.21 -13.35 -12.44
N THR A 173 7.39 -14.27 -11.95
CA THR A 173 6.56 -14.09 -10.77
C THR A 173 7.12 -14.97 -9.66
N ILE A 174 7.47 -14.37 -8.54
CA ILE A 174 7.97 -15.07 -7.36
C ILE A 174 6.87 -15.07 -6.32
N ASN A 175 6.38 -16.26 -5.94
CA ASN A 175 5.33 -16.43 -4.95
C ASN A 175 5.80 -17.39 -3.86
N PRO A 176 6.51 -16.91 -2.82
CA PRO A 176 6.96 -17.75 -1.73
C PRO A 176 5.74 -18.21 -0.92
N SER A 177 5.68 -19.50 -0.58
CA SER A 177 4.66 -20.04 0.30
C SER A 177 5.03 -19.76 1.75
N ASP A 178 4.15 -19.14 2.51
CA ASP A 178 4.27 -18.88 3.94
C ASP A 178 3.72 -20.03 4.81
N THR A 179 2.76 -20.81 4.28
CA THR A 179 2.19 -21.98 4.97
C THR A 179 3.12 -23.19 4.97
N HIS A 180 3.92 -23.35 3.91
CA HIS A 180 4.81 -24.49 3.72
C HIS A 180 6.27 -24.19 4.07
N ASP A 181 6.63 -22.94 4.38
CA ASP A 181 7.98 -22.57 4.80
C ASP A 181 8.04 -22.41 6.34
N PRO A 182 8.82 -23.23 7.06
CA PRO A 182 8.98 -23.06 8.50
C PRO A 182 9.64 -21.73 8.87
N ILE A 183 10.44 -21.10 8.00
CA ILE A 183 11.01 -19.76 8.26
C ILE A 183 9.91 -18.73 8.50
N ALA A 184 8.75 -18.84 7.84
CA ALA A 184 7.62 -17.94 8.05
C ALA A 184 7.13 -17.93 9.50
N GLN A 185 7.30 -19.04 10.23
CA GLN A 185 6.88 -19.17 11.63
C GLN A 185 7.75 -18.34 12.59
N THR A 186 8.99 -18.04 12.23
CA THR A 186 9.82 -17.11 13.01
C THR A 186 9.21 -15.72 13.09
N PHE A 187 8.49 -15.31 12.04
CA PHE A 187 7.82 -14.01 12.01
C PHE A 187 6.54 -13.98 12.84
N THR A 188 5.91 -15.14 13.08
CA THR A 188 4.73 -15.27 13.96
C THR A 188 5.11 -15.44 15.43
N GLY A 189 6.41 -15.45 15.76
CA GLY A 189 6.92 -15.57 17.13
C GLY A 189 7.23 -17.00 17.58
N GLU A 190 7.22 -17.99 16.68
CA GLU A 190 7.65 -19.35 17.01
C GLU A 190 9.17 -19.39 17.22
N THR A 191 9.61 -20.11 18.25
CA THR A 191 11.02 -20.27 18.58
C THR A 191 11.67 -21.33 17.70
N LEU A 192 12.08 -20.95 16.49
CA LEU A 192 12.93 -21.78 15.65
C LEU A 192 14.39 -21.33 15.79
N ASN A 193 15.28 -22.30 15.97
CA ASN A 193 16.71 -22.03 15.93
C ASN A 193 17.13 -21.85 14.46
N LEU A 194 17.44 -20.62 14.06
CA LEU A 194 17.90 -20.33 12.70
C LEU A 194 19.38 -20.66 12.50
N ASP A 195 20.18 -20.78 13.57
CA ASP A 195 21.60 -21.14 13.49
C ASP A 195 21.79 -22.66 13.29
N ASP A 196 20.84 -23.47 13.76
CA ASP A 196 20.76 -24.92 13.55
C ASP A 196 19.37 -25.27 13.02
N PHE A 197 19.11 -24.84 11.78
CA PHE A 197 17.79 -24.94 11.17
C PHE A 197 17.46 -26.37 10.76
N ASP A 198 16.46 -26.95 11.43
CA ASP A 198 15.82 -28.21 11.04
C ASP A 198 14.47 -27.92 10.33
N PRO A 199 14.34 -28.24 9.03
CA PRO A 199 13.09 -28.07 8.27
C PRO A 199 11.91 -28.88 8.81
N HIS A 200 12.17 -29.91 9.61
CA HIS A 200 11.16 -30.74 10.26
C HIS A 200 10.86 -30.30 11.69
N ALA A 201 11.65 -29.39 12.25
CA ALA A 201 11.38 -28.77 13.55
C ALA A 201 10.33 -27.67 13.41
N GLY A 202 9.47 -27.56 14.43
CA GLY A 202 8.43 -26.54 14.50
C GLY A 202 7.01 -27.09 14.38
N PRO A 203 6.01 -26.19 14.26
CA PRO A 203 4.61 -26.57 14.19
C PRO A 203 4.27 -27.38 12.94
N ASP A 204 3.27 -28.26 13.07
CA ASP A 204 2.74 -29.03 11.95
C ASP A 204 2.10 -28.13 10.87
N SER A 205 1.77 -28.70 9.71
CA SER A 205 1.23 -27.93 8.58
C SER A 205 -0.07 -27.19 8.91
N ASN A 206 -0.91 -27.73 9.78
CA ASN A 206 -2.18 -27.10 10.15
C ASN A 206 -1.93 -25.94 11.11
N GLN A 207 -1.06 -26.13 12.10
CA GLN A 207 -0.69 -25.09 13.04
C GLN A 207 0.04 -23.94 12.34
N ARG A 208 0.91 -24.22 11.36
CA ARG A 208 1.54 -23.18 10.53
C ARG A 208 0.52 -22.32 9.79
N ALA A 209 -0.46 -22.95 9.15
CA ALA A 209 -1.53 -22.22 8.46
C ALA A 209 -2.38 -21.38 9.43
N GLN A 210 -2.66 -21.88 10.64
CA GLN A 210 -3.38 -21.14 11.67
C GLN A 210 -2.57 -19.94 12.19
N ASN A 211 -1.27 -20.10 12.40
CA ASN A 211 -0.38 -19.03 12.85
C ASN A 211 -0.34 -17.87 11.83
N ILE A 212 -0.15 -18.21 10.56
CA ILE A 212 -0.17 -17.25 9.44
C ILE A 212 -1.54 -16.55 9.32
N ALA A 213 -2.64 -17.29 9.42
CA ALA A 213 -3.98 -16.70 9.35
C ALA A 213 -4.28 -15.74 10.52
N ARG A 214 -3.69 -15.97 11.69
CA ARG A 214 -3.84 -15.11 12.87
C ARG A 214 -2.98 -13.85 12.80
N ASP A 215 -1.88 -13.89 12.04
CA ASP A 215 -0.93 -12.79 11.91
C ASP A 215 -0.61 -12.49 10.43
N PRO A 216 -1.51 -11.76 9.73
CA PRO A 216 -1.28 -11.36 8.34
C PRO A 216 -0.08 -10.40 8.19
N PHE A 217 0.34 -9.73 9.26
CA PHE A 217 1.51 -8.87 9.23
C PHE A 217 2.81 -9.69 9.20
N ALA A 218 2.88 -10.77 9.99
CA ALA A 218 3.98 -11.71 9.92
C ALA A 218 4.12 -12.31 8.52
N ALA A 219 3.02 -12.72 7.88
CA ALA A 219 3.00 -13.20 6.50
C ALA A 219 3.56 -12.16 5.52
N ALA A 220 3.12 -10.90 5.63
CA ALA A 220 3.62 -9.81 4.79
C ALA A 220 5.13 -9.54 5.03
N LYS A 221 5.59 -9.62 6.28
CA LYS A 221 6.99 -9.42 6.66
C LYS A 221 7.88 -10.55 6.13
N TYR A 222 7.41 -11.80 6.23
CA TYR A 222 8.06 -12.97 5.63
C TYR A 222 8.17 -12.80 4.11
N PHE A 223 7.07 -12.47 3.42
CA PHE A 223 7.08 -12.25 1.97
C PHE A 223 8.12 -11.18 1.59
N PHE A 224 8.11 -10.03 2.28
CA PHE A 224 9.07 -8.95 2.01
C PHE A 224 10.51 -9.39 2.28
N PHE A 225 10.75 -10.15 3.35
CA PHE A 225 12.06 -10.68 3.69
C PHE A 225 12.58 -11.63 2.60
N ILE A 226 11.79 -12.62 2.16
CA ILE A 226 12.19 -13.59 1.14
C ILE A 226 12.43 -12.90 -0.21
N ILE A 227 11.53 -12.01 -0.64
CA ILE A 227 11.72 -11.28 -1.90
C ILE A 227 13.00 -10.43 -1.84
N LYS A 228 13.26 -9.73 -0.72
CA LYS A 228 14.48 -8.97 -0.55
C LYS A 228 15.72 -9.87 -0.57
N ALA A 229 15.67 -11.04 0.07
CA ALA A 229 16.77 -12.00 0.07
C ALA A 229 17.05 -12.53 -1.35
N ILE A 230 16.02 -12.88 -2.12
CA ILE A 230 16.17 -13.33 -3.51
C ILE A 230 16.78 -12.21 -4.37
N LEU A 231 16.25 -10.99 -4.29
CA LEU A 231 16.75 -9.86 -5.07
C LEU A 231 18.21 -9.55 -4.74
N SER A 232 18.55 -9.41 -3.46
CA SER A 232 19.88 -8.99 -3.02
C SER A 232 20.94 -10.08 -3.10
N HIS A 233 20.62 -11.34 -2.79
CA HIS A 233 21.61 -12.42 -2.75
C HIS A 233 21.67 -13.25 -4.03
N LEU A 234 20.51 -13.59 -4.62
CA LEU A 234 20.48 -14.44 -5.82
C LEU A 234 20.68 -13.62 -7.10
N PHE A 235 20.00 -12.48 -7.21
CA PHE A 235 20.10 -11.62 -8.39
C PHE A 235 21.09 -10.47 -8.23
N GLN A 236 21.62 -10.23 -7.03
CA GLN A 236 22.54 -9.13 -6.74
C GLN A 236 21.96 -7.77 -7.14
N ILE A 237 20.66 -7.57 -6.91
CA ILE A 237 19.91 -6.34 -7.16
C ILE A 237 19.62 -5.66 -5.82
N ASN A 238 20.16 -4.46 -5.64
CA ASN A 238 19.86 -3.59 -4.51
C ASN A 238 19.14 -2.33 -5.00
N ALA A 239 17.82 -2.33 -4.88
CA ALA A 239 16.97 -1.20 -5.22
C ALA A 239 16.70 -0.34 -3.97
N THR A 240 17.11 0.93 -4.04
CA THR A 240 16.75 1.99 -3.08
C THR A 240 15.75 2.94 -3.72
N SER A 241 15.17 3.86 -2.92
CA SER A 241 14.22 4.87 -3.41
C SER A 241 14.75 5.76 -4.54
N HIS A 242 16.08 5.84 -4.72
CA HIS A 242 16.71 6.75 -5.66
C HIS A 242 17.61 6.06 -6.67
N ARG A 243 18.06 4.83 -6.39
CA ARG A 243 19.07 4.15 -7.20
C ARG A 243 18.90 2.64 -7.16
N VAL A 244 19.05 2.02 -8.31
CA VAL A 244 19.16 0.57 -8.46
C VAL A 244 20.62 0.24 -8.72
N HIS A 245 21.19 -0.63 -7.89
CA HIS A 245 22.51 -1.21 -8.08
C HIS A 245 22.34 -2.68 -8.49
N SER A 246 23.08 -3.10 -9.51
CA SER A 246 23.14 -4.50 -9.92
C SER A 246 24.60 -4.93 -10.07
N GLU A 247 24.92 -6.07 -9.48
CA GLU A 247 26.17 -6.79 -9.67
C GLU A 247 25.91 -8.13 -10.39
N MET A 248 26.95 -8.95 -10.52
CA MET A 248 26.84 -10.27 -11.17
C MET A 248 26.04 -11.24 -10.30
N GLY A 249 24.75 -11.41 -10.60
CA GLY A 249 23.89 -12.43 -10.01
C GLY A 249 23.80 -13.70 -10.87
N VAL A 250 22.92 -14.63 -10.48
CA VAL A 250 22.70 -15.89 -11.23
C VAL A 250 22.16 -15.66 -12.65
N LEU A 251 21.51 -14.53 -12.89
CA LEU A 251 20.99 -14.12 -14.20
C LEU A 251 21.99 -13.25 -14.99
N GLY A 252 23.22 -13.11 -14.49
CA GLY A 252 24.19 -12.14 -14.97
C GLY A 252 23.96 -10.74 -14.37
N GLN A 253 24.66 -9.75 -14.92
CA GLN A 253 24.47 -8.35 -14.53
C GLN A 253 23.24 -7.77 -15.23
N ILE A 254 22.34 -7.19 -14.44
CA ILE A 254 21.04 -6.71 -14.92
C ILE A 254 21.11 -5.21 -15.21
N SER A 255 20.82 -4.83 -16.47
CA SER A 255 20.81 -3.43 -16.91
C SER A 255 19.62 -2.63 -16.39
N GLY A 256 18.53 -3.30 -16.00
CA GLY A 256 17.34 -2.65 -15.46
C GLY A 256 16.44 -3.63 -14.72
N TYR A 257 15.88 -3.16 -13.60
CA TYR A 257 14.99 -3.92 -12.76
C TYR A 257 13.68 -3.15 -12.57
N PHE A 258 12.56 -3.84 -12.75
CA PHE A 258 11.24 -3.34 -12.44
C PHE A 258 10.51 -4.40 -11.62
N GLY A 259 10.10 -4.04 -10.40
CA GLY A 259 9.43 -4.95 -9.47
C GLY A 259 8.17 -4.32 -8.92
N VAL A 260 7.07 -5.06 -8.98
CA VAL A 260 5.78 -4.66 -8.40
C VAL A 260 5.21 -5.81 -7.58
N ILE A 261 4.62 -5.47 -6.44
CA ILE A 261 3.87 -6.43 -5.62
C ILE A 261 2.43 -6.38 -6.09
N LYS A 262 1.91 -7.53 -6.55
CA LYS A 262 0.50 -7.70 -6.88
C LYS A 262 -0.16 -8.45 -5.73
N ALA A 263 -0.99 -7.76 -4.96
CA ALA A 263 -1.88 -8.45 -4.02
C ALA A 263 -2.95 -9.20 -4.84
N GLN A 264 -3.13 -10.48 -4.54
CA GLN A 264 -4.30 -11.24 -5.02
C GLN A 264 -5.38 -11.07 -3.94
N GLY A 265 -6.36 -10.22 -4.22
CA GLY A 265 -7.47 -9.91 -3.33
C GLY A 265 -8.62 -9.32 -4.11
#